data_AF-A0A954I091-F1
#
_entry.id   AF-A0A954I091-F1
#
_cell.length_a   1.000
_cell.length_b   1.000
_cell.length_c   1.000
_cell.angle_alpha   90.00
_cell.angle_beta   90.00
_cell.angle_gamma   90.00
#
_symmetry.space_group_name_H-M   'P 1'
#
loop_
_entity.id
_entity.type
_entity.pdbx_description
1 polymer ?
#
loop_
_entity_poly.entity_id
_entity_poly.type
_entity_poly.pdbx_seq_one_letter_code
_entity_poly.pdbx_strand_id
1 'polypeptide(L)'
;MSFQLLELAVYNADGERREIQFFPGRLNIVTGGSKTGKTALIDIVDYCLGRDTYTVPAGVIRDTVVWYALRIQTPNGQTVIGRPAPQRGNQTTSSVYLSVGGTVALPALEELDANTNTTALTSYLTELVGITPNQHTPPAGQSRDPLKATVRHATYYLFQPQYRLIDKTVLFYRQNEDYIPQTIKDTLPYFLGAVPDDRYQRLQELRRARR
;
A
#
# COMPACT_ATOMS: atom_id res chain seq x y z
N MET A 1 4.90 -6.01 -14.25
CA MET A 1 5.97 -5.02 -13.95
C MET A 1 5.99 -4.79 -12.43
N SER A 2 7.07 -4.25 -11.84
CA SER A 2 7.12 -3.97 -10.40
C SER A 2 7.72 -2.60 -10.10
N PHE A 3 7.55 -2.13 -8.87
CA PHE A 3 8.26 -0.97 -8.34
C PHE A 3 9.14 -1.39 -7.15
N GLN A 4 10.12 -0.55 -6.81
CA GLN A 4 11.08 -0.80 -5.73
C GLN A 4 11.21 0.44 -4.85
N LEU A 5 11.38 0.24 -3.54
CA LEU A 5 11.61 1.36 -2.62
C LEU A 5 13.00 1.95 -2.87
N LEU A 6 13.08 3.27 -2.96
CA LEU A 6 14.33 4.03 -3.01
C LEU A 6 14.58 4.71 -1.67
N GLU A 7 13.59 5.44 -1.15
CA GLU A 7 13.69 6.17 0.10
C GLU A 7 12.37 6.15 0.87
N LEU A 8 12.47 6.19 2.19
CA LEU A 8 11.38 6.54 3.10
C LEU A 8 11.80 7.77 3.88
N ALA A 9 10.94 8.78 3.92
CA ALA A 9 11.18 9.98 4.71
C ALA A 9 10.01 10.31 5.63
N VAL A 10 10.33 10.94 6.75
CA VAL A 10 9.39 11.53 7.69
C VAL A 10 9.77 12.98 7.95
N TYR A 11 8.75 13.82 8.10
CA TYR A 11 8.90 15.26 8.26
C TYR A 11 8.21 15.69 9.55
N ASN A 12 8.88 16.47 10.39
CA ASN A 12 8.26 17.08 11.56
C ASN A 12 7.69 18.48 11.21
N ALA A 13 7.01 19.11 12.16
CA ALA A 13 6.40 20.42 11.95
C ALA A 13 7.41 21.57 11.76
N ASP A 14 8.66 21.37 12.18
CA ASP A 14 9.75 22.35 12.06
C ASP A 14 10.48 22.27 10.71
N GLY A 15 10.03 21.39 9.80
CA GLY A 15 10.67 21.15 8.49
C GLY A 15 11.84 20.18 8.53
N GLU A 16 12.20 19.63 9.70
CA GLU A 16 13.24 18.61 9.79
C GLU A 16 12.77 17.33 9.09
N ARG A 17 13.64 16.82 8.22
CA ARG A 17 13.44 15.58 7.49
C ARG A 17 14.41 14.50 7.98
N ARG A 18 13.90 13.32 8.27
CA ARG A 18 14.72 12.10 8.43
C ARG A 18 14.40 11.14 7.32
N GLU A 19 15.45 10.56 6.75
CA GLU A 19 15.36 9.67 5.59
C GLU A 19 16.08 8.34 5.83
N ILE A 20 15.53 7.29 5.24
CA ILE A 20 16.12 5.96 5.15
C ILE A 20 16.24 5.62 3.68
N GLN A 21 17.45 5.34 3.23
CA GLN A 21 17.74 4.93 1.86
C GLN A 21 17.70 3.40 1.75
N PHE A 22 17.12 2.94 0.64
CA PHE A 22 17.07 1.54 0.26
C PHE A 22 17.89 1.31 -1.01
N PHE A 23 18.48 0.13 -1.11
CA PHE A 23 19.20 -0.32 -2.30
C PHE A 23 18.28 -1.20 -3.14
N PRO A 24 17.85 -0.75 -4.34
CA PRO A 24 17.04 -1.56 -5.24
C PRO A 24 17.76 -2.84 -5.66
N GLY A 25 16.98 -3.89 -5.91
CA GLY A 25 17.46 -5.20 -6.35
C GLY A 25 18.23 -5.97 -5.28
N ARG A 26 18.21 -5.51 -4.02
CA ARG A 26 18.98 -6.09 -2.92
C ARG A 26 18.11 -6.33 -1.68
N LEU A 27 18.56 -7.25 -0.84
CA LEU A 27 18.04 -7.39 0.52
C LEU A 27 18.51 -6.21 1.35
N ASN A 28 17.57 -5.41 1.84
CA ASN A 28 17.83 -4.29 2.74
C ASN A 28 17.65 -4.76 4.18
N ILE A 29 18.70 -4.66 5.00
CA ILE A 29 18.69 -5.08 6.41
C ILE A 29 18.71 -3.81 7.27
N VAL A 30 17.62 -3.55 7.99
CA VAL A 30 17.52 -2.43 8.94
C VAL A 30 17.74 -2.94 10.36
N THR A 31 18.83 -2.49 11.00
CA THR A 31 19.21 -2.88 12.37
C THR A 31 19.03 -1.72 13.35
N GLY A 32 19.06 -2.01 14.65
CA GLY A 32 18.95 -0.99 15.72
C GLY A 32 18.36 -1.54 17.02
N GLY A 33 18.54 -0.83 18.13
CA GLY A 33 18.07 -1.23 19.46
C GLY A 33 16.55 -1.42 19.55
N SER A 34 16.05 -2.14 20.55
CA SER A 34 14.59 -2.30 20.73
C SER A 34 13.89 -0.93 20.89
N LYS A 35 12.64 -0.81 20.44
CA LYS A 35 11.81 0.41 20.53
C LYS A 35 12.34 1.65 19.77
N THR A 36 13.27 1.48 18.84
CA THR A 36 13.81 2.59 18.00
C THR A 36 13.01 2.88 16.73
N GLY A 37 11.74 2.46 16.64
CA GLY A 37 10.88 2.75 15.49
C GLY A 37 11.01 1.80 14.29
N LYS A 38 11.87 0.78 14.33
CA LYS A 38 12.00 -0.21 13.23
C LYS A 38 10.68 -0.86 12.82
N THR A 39 9.83 -1.20 13.80
CA THR A 39 8.52 -1.81 13.55
C THR A 39 7.58 -0.90 12.78
N ALA A 40 7.73 0.43 12.91
CA ALA A 40 6.88 1.40 12.22
C ALA A 40 7.17 1.50 10.72
N LEU A 41 8.32 1.01 10.23
CA LEU A 41 8.68 1.12 8.82
C LEU A 41 7.66 0.45 7.89
N ILE A 42 7.23 -0.77 8.23
CA ILE A 42 6.22 -1.48 7.43
C ILE A 42 4.89 -0.71 7.45
N ASP A 43 4.50 -0.17 8.61
CA ASP A 43 3.25 0.60 8.73
C ASP A 43 3.30 1.93 7.96
N ILE A 44 4.45 2.60 7.94
CA ILE A 44 4.66 3.82 7.15
C ILE A 44 4.61 3.48 5.65
N VAL A 45 5.27 2.40 5.23
CA VAL A 45 5.23 1.96 3.83
C VAL A 45 3.80 1.62 3.42
N ASP A 46 3.10 0.79 4.20
CA ASP A 46 1.69 0.41 3.95
C ASP A 46 0.78 1.65 3.91
N TYR A 47 1.00 2.60 4.82
CA TYR A 47 0.29 3.87 4.83
C TYR A 47 0.53 4.63 3.53
N CYS A 48 1.77 4.89 3.14
CA CYS A 48 2.07 5.60 1.89
C CYS A 48 1.58 4.86 0.63
N LEU A 49 1.47 3.52 0.65
CA LEU A 49 0.91 2.73 -0.47
C LEU A 49 -0.64 2.74 -0.53
N GLY A 50 -1.30 3.53 0.31
CA GLY A 50 -2.74 3.81 0.19
C GLY A 50 -3.64 3.12 1.22
N ARG A 51 -3.10 2.66 2.36
CA ARG A 51 -3.94 2.17 3.48
C ARG A 51 -4.84 3.29 4.02
N ASP A 52 -6.15 3.07 4.07
CA ASP A 52 -7.08 4.12 4.54
C ASP A 52 -6.93 4.43 6.04
N THR A 53 -6.73 3.38 6.85
CA THR A 53 -6.48 3.48 8.28
C THR A 53 -5.04 3.87 8.56
N TYR A 54 -4.85 4.85 9.42
CA TYR A 54 -3.53 5.26 9.90
C TYR A 54 -3.07 4.35 11.05
N THR A 55 -2.08 3.50 10.77
CA THR A 55 -1.62 2.45 11.70
C THR A 55 -0.22 2.64 12.23
N VAL A 56 0.40 3.81 12.00
CA VAL A 56 1.69 4.12 12.60
C VAL A 56 1.54 4.05 14.13
N PRO A 57 2.37 3.24 14.83
CA PRO A 57 2.26 3.03 16.27
C PRO A 57 2.38 4.33 17.07
N ALA A 58 1.70 4.38 18.22
CA ALA A 58 1.81 5.49 19.16
C ALA A 58 3.26 5.67 19.68
N GLY A 59 3.61 6.91 20.00
CA GLY A 59 4.93 7.33 20.44
C GLY A 59 5.58 8.33 19.50
N VAL A 60 6.89 8.52 19.65
CA VAL A 60 7.65 9.65 19.08
C VAL A 60 7.33 9.90 17.61
N ILE A 61 7.31 8.87 16.75
CA ILE A 61 7.02 9.04 15.32
C ILE A 61 5.63 9.65 15.12
N ARG A 62 4.60 9.03 15.70
CA ARG A 62 3.22 9.50 15.53
C ARG A 62 2.97 10.87 16.15
N ASP A 63 3.71 11.21 17.21
CA ASP A 63 3.52 12.44 17.97
C ASP A 63 4.25 13.64 17.34
N THR A 64 5.32 13.42 16.57
CA THR A 64 6.14 14.50 15.99
C THR A 64 6.04 14.63 14.47
N VAL A 65 5.71 13.55 13.76
CA VAL A 65 5.70 13.54 12.30
C VAL A 65 4.38 14.08 11.76
N VAL A 66 4.47 15.06 10.85
CA VAL A 66 3.34 15.67 10.15
C VAL A 66 3.15 15.11 8.74
N TRP A 67 4.22 14.60 8.11
CA TRP A 67 4.17 13.98 6.79
C TRP A 67 5.07 12.76 6.68
N TYR A 68 4.59 11.77 5.93
CA TYR A 68 5.30 10.55 5.56
C TYR A 68 5.49 10.53 4.06
N ALA A 69 6.66 10.18 3.56
CA ALA A 69 6.91 10.07 2.13
C ALA A 69 7.66 8.79 1.77
N LEU A 70 7.35 8.28 0.59
CA LEU A 70 8.10 7.24 -0.08
C LEU A 70 8.56 7.75 -1.43
N ARG A 71 9.82 7.51 -1.76
CA ARG A 71 10.30 7.57 -3.14
C ARG A 71 10.47 6.14 -3.65
N ILE A 72 9.89 5.85 -4.81
CA ILE A 72 9.93 4.53 -5.43
C ILE A 72 10.46 4.61 -6.86
N GLN A 73 11.22 3.58 -7.26
CA GLN A 73 11.59 3.32 -8.63
C GLN A 73 10.46 2.55 -9.30
N THR A 74 10.04 3.01 -10.47
CA THR A 74 8.99 2.40 -11.29
C THR A 74 9.55 2.07 -12.68
N PRO A 75 8.83 1.31 -13.53
CA PRO A 75 9.23 1.08 -14.91
C PRO A 75 9.32 2.38 -15.74
N ASN A 76 8.53 3.40 -15.37
CA ASN A 76 8.37 4.64 -16.14
C ASN A 76 9.18 5.81 -15.58
N GLY A 77 10.08 5.57 -14.61
CA GLY A 77 10.82 6.59 -13.89
C GLY A 77 10.68 6.46 -12.38
N GLN A 78 10.62 7.57 -11.67
CA GLN A 78 10.47 7.62 -10.22
C GLN A 78 9.15 8.25 -9.81
N THR A 79 8.68 7.88 -8.62
CA THR A 79 7.48 8.44 -8.02
C THR A 79 7.73 8.76 -6.57
N VAL A 80 7.33 9.97 -6.15
CA VAL A 80 7.23 10.35 -4.74
C VAL A 80 5.77 10.30 -4.34
N ILE A 81 5.50 9.59 -3.25
CA ILE A 81 4.19 9.47 -2.63
C ILE A 81 4.30 10.02 -1.22
N GLY A 82 3.64 11.13 -0.95
CA GLY A 82 3.55 11.74 0.37
C GLY A 82 2.15 11.59 0.96
N ARG A 83 2.04 11.37 2.26
CA ARG A 83 0.78 11.39 2.99
C ARG A 83 0.92 12.15 4.31
N PRO A 84 -0.01 13.08 4.63
CA PRO A 84 0.02 13.76 5.91
C PRO A 84 -0.37 12.81 7.03
N ALA A 85 0.08 13.09 8.24
CA ALA A 85 -0.53 12.53 9.44
C ALA A 85 -2.01 12.99 9.50
N PRO A 86 -2.96 12.12 9.88
CA PRO A 86 -4.34 12.55 10.10
C PRO A 86 -4.41 13.66 11.14
N GLN A 87 -5.41 14.55 10.99
CA GLN A 87 -5.70 15.54 12.03
C GLN A 87 -5.96 14.85 13.38
N ARG A 88 -5.63 15.54 14.49
CA ARG A 88 -5.83 15.00 15.84
C ARG A 88 -7.28 14.54 16.02
N GLY A 89 -7.45 13.31 16.48
CA GLY A 89 -8.77 12.66 16.65
C GLY A 89 -9.24 11.84 15.45
N ASN A 90 -8.72 12.09 14.25
CA ASN A 90 -9.03 11.28 13.06
C ASN A 90 -8.07 10.09 12.94
N GLN A 91 -8.62 8.96 12.48
CA GLN A 91 -7.83 7.74 12.22
C GLN A 91 -7.58 7.50 10.73
N THR A 92 -8.10 8.37 9.86
CA THR A 92 -8.03 8.25 8.41
C THR A 92 -7.83 9.62 7.78
N THR A 93 -7.22 9.62 6.61
CA THR A 93 -7.19 10.76 5.68
C THR A 93 -7.03 10.19 4.28
N SER A 94 -7.70 10.75 3.28
CA SER A 94 -7.52 10.32 1.90
C SER A 94 -6.43 11.11 1.18
N SER A 95 -5.89 12.17 1.79
CA SER A 95 -4.95 13.10 1.14
C SER A 95 -3.63 12.42 0.78
N VAL A 96 -3.17 12.71 -0.44
CA VAL A 96 -1.92 12.19 -0.99
C VAL A 96 -1.25 13.32 -1.80
N TYR A 97 0.06 13.48 -1.60
CA TYR A 97 0.96 14.15 -2.54
C TYR A 97 1.52 13.10 -3.50
N LEU A 98 1.45 13.35 -4.80
CA LEU A 98 2.00 12.47 -5.82
C LEU A 98 2.83 13.28 -6.82
N SER A 99 4.09 12.90 -7.01
CA SER A 99 4.97 13.49 -8.02
C SER A 99 5.62 12.38 -8.84
N VAL A 100 5.56 12.49 -10.17
CA VAL A 100 6.04 11.49 -11.12
C VAL A 100 6.97 12.15 -12.12
N GLY A 101 8.10 11.51 -12.43
CA GLY A 101 9.07 12.01 -13.40
C GLY A 101 10.19 11.01 -13.64
N GLY A 102 11.11 11.29 -14.57
CA GLY A 102 12.24 10.39 -14.84
C GLY A 102 13.11 10.17 -13.59
N THR A 103 13.51 11.29 -12.95
CA THR A 103 14.13 11.34 -11.64
C THR A 103 13.41 12.40 -10.82
N VAL A 104 12.99 12.08 -9.60
CA VAL A 104 12.27 12.99 -8.71
C VAL A 104 12.96 12.96 -7.35
N ALA A 105 13.20 14.13 -6.75
CA ALA A 105 13.75 14.22 -5.41
C ALA A 105 12.63 14.23 -4.36
N LEU A 106 12.94 13.85 -3.12
CA LEU A 106 12.04 14.09 -2.00
C LEU A 106 11.90 15.61 -1.78
N PRO A 107 10.67 16.16 -1.81
CA PRO A 107 10.43 17.59 -1.65
C PRO A 107 10.75 18.07 -0.23
N ALA A 108 10.89 19.40 -0.10
CA ALA A 108 10.87 20.06 1.21
C ALA A 108 9.45 20.00 1.82
N LEU A 109 9.31 20.30 3.12
CA LEU A 109 8.01 20.23 3.79
C LEU A 109 7.00 21.19 3.17
N GLU A 110 7.45 22.39 2.80
CA GLU A 110 6.62 23.48 2.25
C GLU A 110 6.08 23.16 0.85
N GLU A 111 6.72 22.22 0.15
CA GLU A 111 6.33 21.75 -1.18
C GLU A 111 5.37 20.55 -1.11
N LEU A 112 5.21 19.93 0.06
CA LEU A 112 4.28 18.82 0.27
C LEU A 112 2.84 19.32 0.41
N ASP A 113 2.18 19.46 -0.74
CA ASP A 113 0.75 19.76 -0.81
C ASP A 113 -0.08 18.64 -1.46
N ALA A 114 -1.22 18.31 -0.86
CA ALA A 114 -2.03 17.19 -1.31
C ALA A 114 -2.66 17.49 -2.69
N ASN A 115 -2.22 16.77 -3.72
CA ASN A 115 -2.68 16.95 -5.10
C ASN A 115 -3.54 15.79 -5.61
N THR A 116 -3.73 14.74 -4.81
CA THR A 116 -4.56 13.58 -5.16
C THR A 116 -5.10 12.87 -3.91
N ASN A 117 -5.70 11.68 -4.09
CA ASN A 117 -6.27 10.88 -3.02
C ASN A 117 -5.89 9.38 -3.07
N THR A 118 -6.20 8.64 -2.00
CA THR A 118 -5.87 7.21 -1.88
C THR A 118 -6.50 6.34 -2.96
N THR A 119 -7.69 6.67 -3.45
CA THR A 119 -8.36 5.94 -4.55
C THR A 119 -7.62 6.10 -5.87
N ALA A 120 -7.25 7.33 -6.22
CA ALA A 120 -6.47 7.64 -7.41
C ALA A 120 -5.06 7.04 -7.33
N LEU A 121 -4.40 7.15 -6.17
CA LEU A 121 -3.10 6.51 -5.91
C LEU A 121 -3.18 4.98 -6.10
N THR A 122 -4.19 4.34 -5.52
CA THR A 122 -4.39 2.88 -5.65
C THR A 122 -4.55 2.49 -7.11
N SER A 123 -5.33 3.27 -7.87
CA SER A 123 -5.56 3.01 -9.30
C SER A 123 -4.26 3.14 -10.10
N TYR A 124 -3.52 4.24 -9.88
CA TYR A 124 -2.22 4.50 -10.51
C TYR A 124 -1.22 3.37 -10.23
N LEU A 125 -1.04 2.99 -8.97
CA LEU A 125 -0.09 1.94 -8.59
C LEU A 125 -0.52 0.56 -9.10
N THR A 126 -1.83 0.28 -9.15
CA THR A 126 -2.39 -0.97 -9.68
C THR A 126 -2.10 -1.13 -11.18
N GLU A 127 -2.31 -0.06 -11.95
CA GLU A 127 -1.96 -0.01 -13.37
C GLU A 127 -0.45 -0.17 -13.59
N LEU A 128 0.35 0.51 -12.77
CA LEU A 128 1.81 0.49 -12.86
C LEU A 128 2.41 -0.92 -12.69
N VAL A 129 1.88 -1.71 -11.76
CA VAL A 129 2.34 -3.10 -11.58
C VAL A 129 1.74 -4.07 -12.61
N GLY A 130 0.75 -3.62 -13.38
CA GLY A 130 0.07 -4.42 -14.40
C GLY A 130 -1.01 -5.33 -13.85
N ILE A 131 -1.61 -4.98 -12.70
CA ILE A 131 -2.79 -5.69 -12.21
C ILE A 131 -3.97 -5.25 -13.08
N THR A 132 -4.45 -6.15 -13.94
CA THR A 132 -5.58 -5.90 -14.82
C THR A 132 -6.90 -5.87 -14.03
N PRO A 133 -7.98 -5.25 -14.54
CA PRO A 133 -9.28 -5.22 -13.87
C PRO A 133 -9.91 -6.62 -13.73
N ASN A 134 -9.57 -7.32 -12.66
CA ASN A 134 -10.06 -8.67 -12.35
C ASN A 134 -11.23 -8.60 -11.38
N GLN A 135 -12.44 -8.39 -11.90
CA GLN A 135 -13.63 -8.24 -11.07
C GLN A 135 -14.18 -9.61 -10.65
N HIS A 136 -13.93 -10.02 -9.41
CA HIS A 136 -14.60 -11.15 -8.80
C HIS A 136 -16.02 -10.75 -8.42
N THR A 137 -17.04 -11.31 -9.08
CA THR A 137 -18.44 -11.10 -8.68
C THR A 137 -18.87 -12.24 -7.76
N PRO A 138 -19.33 -11.97 -6.52
CA PRO A 138 -19.82 -13.02 -5.64
C PRO A 138 -21.05 -13.75 -6.23
N PRO A 139 -21.30 -15.01 -5.82
CA PRO A 139 -22.45 -15.79 -6.29
C PRO A 139 -23.79 -15.09 -5.99
N ALA A 140 -24.81 -15.39 -6.81
CA ALA A 140 -26.16 -14.86 -6.62
C ALA A 140 -26.70 -15.21 -5.22
N GLY A 141 -27.28 -14.23 -4.53
CA GLY A 141 -27.78 -14.35 -3.15
C GLY A 141 -26.81 -13.86 -2.07
N GLN A 142 -25.58 -13.46 -2.41
CA GLN A 142 -24.68 -12.76 -1.49
C GLN A 142 -24.74 -11.25 -1.72
N SER A 143 -24.89 -10.47 -0.64
CA SER A 143 -24.98 -9.00 -0.66
C SER A 143 -23.63 -8.28 -0.82
N ARG A 144 -22.60 -9.00 -1.29
CA ARG A 144 -21.22 -8.50 -1.31
C ARG A 144 -20.92 -7.82 -2.65
N ASP A 145 -20.13 -6.76 -2.60
CA ASP A 145 -19.70 -6.07 -3.80
C ASP A 145 -18.67 -6.88 -4.59
N PRO A 146 -18.64 -6.74 -5.93
CA PRO A 146 -17.58 -7.31 -6.74
C PRO A 146 -16.20 -6.78 -6.32
N LEU A 147 -15.26 -7.66 -6.04
CA LEU A 147 -13.91 -7.29 -5.61
C LEU A 147 -12.96 -7.29 -6.81
N LYS A 148 -12.27 -6.16 -7.03
CA LYS A 148 -11.14 -6.10 -7.98
C LYS A 148 -9.84 -6.28 -7.24
N ALA A 149 -8.96 -7.18 -7.72
CA ALA A 149 -7.59 -7.22 -7.23
C ALA A 149 -6.92 -5.86 -7.50
N THR A 150 -6.16 -5.35 -6.52
CA THR A 150 -5.44 -4.08 -6.60
C THR A 150 -4.09 -4.22 -5.92
N VAL A 151 -3.20 -3.25 -6.11
CA VAL A 151 -1.91 -3.23 -5.42
C VAL A 151 -2.04 -3.32 -3.90
N ARG A 152 -3.14 -2.80 -3.32
CA ARG A 152 -3.40 -2.86 -1.87
C ARG A 152 -3.60 -4.28 -1.37
N HIS A 153 -4.12 -5.17 -2.20
CA HIS A 153 -4.27 -6.58 -1.84
C HIS A 153 -2.94 -7.32 -1.91
N ALA A 154 -2.01 -6.87 -2.76
CA ALA A 154 -0.68 -7.46 -2.85
C ALA A 154 0.10 -7.30 -1.53
N THR A 155 -0.12 -6.21 -0.78
CA THR A 155 0.61 -5.95 0.48
C THR A 155 0.39 -7.02 1.55
N TYR A 156 -0.75 -7.72 1.53
CA TYR A 156 -1.03 -8.84 2.45
C TYR A 156 -0.02 -9.99 2.32
N TYR A 157 0.55 -10.15 1.12
CA TYR A 157 1.48 -11.23 0.79
C TYR A 157 2.95 -10.77 0.83
N LEU A 158 3.18 -9.46 0.75
CA LEU A 158 4.53 -8.88 0.70
C LEU A 158 5.07 -8.53 2.09
N PHE A 159 4.22 -8.09 3.02
CA PHE A 159 4.68 -7.67 4.34
C PHE A 159 4.74 -8.83 5.33
N GLN A 160 5.85 -8.91 6.05
CA GLN A 160 6.08 -9.92 7.09
C GLN A 160 6.62 -9.23 8.35
N PRO A 161 5.78 -8.47 9.09
CA PRO A 161 6.23 -7.84 10.31
C PRO A 161 6.56 -8.90 11.37
N GLN A 162 7.40 -8.53 12.35
CA GLN A 162 7.90 -9.45 13.38
C GLN A 162 6.81 -10.30 14.05
N TYR A 163 5.68 -9.67 14.40
CA TYR A 163 4.58 -10.36 15.08
C TYR A 163 3.85 -11.39 14.20
N ARG A 164 4.05 -11.36 12.87
CA ARG A 164 3.53 -12.38 11.94
C ARG A 164 4.48 -13.56 11.80
N LEU A 165 5.79 -13.32 11.81
CA LEU A 165 6.78 -14.38 11.69
C LEU A 165 6.76 -15.39 12.85
N ILE A 166 6.27 -14.96 14.02
CA ILE A 166 6.18 -15.78 15.23
C ILE A 166 4.78 -16.33 15.51
N ASP A 167 3.79 -16.00 14.67
CA ASP A 167 2.41 -16.42 14.84
C ASP A 167 2.22 -17.86 14.33
N LYS A 168 1.58 -18.71 15.13
CA LYS A 168 1.33 -20.13 14.79
C LYS A 168 0.01 -20.36 14.05
N THR A 169 -0.82 -19.33 13.97
CA THR A 169 -2.23 -19.43 13.54
C THR A 169 -2.54 -18.58 12.31
N VAL A 170 -1.75 -17.54 12.05
CA VAL A 170 -1.97 -16.58 10.97
C VAL A 170 -0.74 -16.53 10.06
N LEU A 171 -0.95 -16.61 8.75
CA LEU A 171 0.11 -16.63 7.74
C LEU A 171 0.35 -15.26 7.11
N PHE A 172 -0.73 -14.58 6.71
CA PHE A 172 -0.63 -13.35 5.92
C PHE A 172 -0.78 -12.09 6.76
N TYR A 173 -0.19 -10.99 6.28
CA TYR A 173 -0.34 -9.69 6.90
C TYR A 173 -1.82 -9.30 6.93
N ARG A 174 -2.29 -8.86 8.12
CA ARG A 174 -3.68 -8.41 8.38
C ARG A 174 -4.77 -9.48 8.22
N GLN A 175 -4.42 -10.77 8.05
CA GLN A 175 -5.39 -11.84 7.85
C GLN A 175 -6.42 -11.98 8.99
N ASN A 176 -6.13 -11.50 10.19
CA ASN A 176 -7.04 -11.53 11.34
C ASN A 176 -7.95 -10.29 11.48
N GLU A 177 -7.83 -9.30 10.59
CA GLU A 177 -8.72 -8.14 10.58
C GLU A 177 -10.06 -8.48 9.92
N ASP A 178 -11.13 -7.78 10.29
CA ASP A 178 -12.45 -8.00 9.75
C ASP A 178 -12.45 -7.87 8.21
N TYR A 179 -13.20 -8.76 7.54
CA TYR A 179 -13.35 -8.85 6.08
C TYR A 179 -12.06 -9.23 5.31
N ILE A 180 -10.86 -9.02 5.86
CA ILE A 180 -9.58 -9.36 5.21
C ILE A 180 -9.40 -10.86 4.90
N PRO A 181 -9.76 -11.83 5.77
CA PRO A 181 -9.65 -13.25 5.41
C PRO A 181 -10.43 -13.59 4.14
N GLN A 182 -11.57 -12.93 3.93
CA GLN A 182 -12.38 -13.14 2.74
C GLN A 182 -11.77 -12.42 1.51
N THR A 183 -11.28 -11.20 1.66
CA THR A 183 -10.52 -10.50 0.61
C THR A 183 -9.31 -11.31 0.16
N ILE A 184 -8.60 -11.98 1.08
CA ILE A 184 -7.49 -12.89 0.77
C ILE A 184 -8.00 -14.07 -0.05
N LYS A 185 -9.08 -14.75 0.38
CA LYS A 185 -9.65 -15.87 -0.39
C LYS A 185 -10.03 -15.48 -1.82
N ASP A 186 -10.54 -14.27 -2.00
CA ASP A 186 -11.01 -13.78 -3.30
C ASP A 186 -9.86 -13.33 -4.21
N THR A 187 -8.76 -12.81 -3.65
CA THR A 187 -7.64 -12.22 -4.41
C THR A 187 -6.44 -13.14 -4.55
N LEU A 188 -6.21 -14.06 -3.61
CA LEU A 188 -5.05 -14.96 -3.63
C LEU A 188 -4.97 -15.80 -4.92
N PRO A 189 -6.06 -16.40 -5.45
CA PRO A 189 -5.99 -17.16 -6.69
C PRO A 189 -5.51 -16.31 -7.89
N TYR A 190 -5.85 -15.02 -7.90
CA TYR A 190 -5.36 -14.09 -8.91
C TYR A 190 -3.86 -13.84 -8.77
N PHE A 191 -3.40 -13.51 -7.55
CA PHE A 191 -1.97 -13.26 -7.31
C PHE A 191 -1.08 -14.51 -7.48
N LEU A 192 -1.64 -15.71 -7.36
CA LEU A 192 -0.97 -16.97 -7.67
C LEU A 192 -0.97 -17.31 -9.17
N GLY A 193 -1.66 -16.52 -10.01
CA GLY A 193 -1.83 -16.83 -11.44
C GLY A 193 -2.74 -18.03 -11.71
N ALA A 194 -3.47 -18.53 -10.70
CA ALA A 194 -4.43 -19.62 -10.84
C ALA A 194 -5.74 -19.18 -11.52
N VAL A 195 -5.94 -17.87 -11.65
CA VAL A 195 -7.08 -17.26 -12.32
C VAL A 195 -6.57 -16.42 -13.49
N PRO A 196 -6.99 -16.69 -14.73
CA PRO A 196 -6.57 -15.90 -15.88
C PRO A 196 -7.24 -14.52 -15.87
N ASP A 197 -6.52 -13.54 -16.39
CA ASP A 197 -6.94 -12.13 -16.47
C ASP A 197 -8.27 -11.92 -17.22
N ASP A 198 -8.60 -12.82 -18.16
CA ASP A 198 -9.81 -12.76 -18.97
C ASP A 198 -11.03 -13.44 -18.30
N ARG A 199 -10.87 -14.03 -17.10
CA ARG A 199 -11.96 -14.75 -16.41
C ARG A 199 -13.20 -13.89 -16.23
N TYR A 200 -13.03 -12.61 -15.90
CA TYR A 200 -14.17 -11.71 -15.74
C TYR A 200 -14.90 -11.47 -17.06
N GLN A 201 -14.16 -11.26 -18.16
CA GLN A 201 -14.73 -11.08 -19.50
C GLN A 201 -15.51 -12.34 -19.90
N ARG A 202 -14.92 -13.53 -19.74
CA ARG A 202 -15.59 -14.81 -20.01
C ARG A 202 -16.85 -15.02 -19.18
N LEU A 203 -16.86 -14.61 -17.91
CA LEU A 203 -18.06 -14.67 -17.06
C LEU A 203 -19.15 -13.71 -17.52
N GLN A 204 -18.79 -12.50 -18.00
CA GLN A 204 -19.76 -11.58 -18.58
C GLN A 204 -20.34 -12.12 -19.89
N GLU A 205 -19.50 -12.65 -20.78
CA GLU A 205 -19.93 -13.29 -22.03
C GLU A 205 -20.88 -14.45 -21.76
N LEU A 206 -20.55 -15.32 -20.79
CA LEU A 206 -21.43 -16.42 -20.37
C LEU A 206 -22.78 -15.91 -19.86
N ARG A 207 -22.81 -14.82 -19.08
CA ARG A 207 -24.06 -14.21 -18.60
C ARG A 207 -24.88 -13.61 -19.74
N ARG A 208 -24.24 -13.00 -20.74
CA ARG A 208 -24.91 -12.49 -21.94
C ARG A 208 -25.49 -13.61 -22.79
N ALA A 209 -24.76 -14.71 -22.98
CA ALA A 209 -25.21 -15.87 -23.75
C ALA A 209 -26.32 -16.69 -23.07
N ARG A 210 -26.52 -16.51 -21.76
CA ARG A 210 -27.61 -17.14 -20.98
C ARG A 210 -28.88 -16.28 -20.90
N ARG A 211 -28.87 -15.07 -21.45
CA ARG A 211 -30.05 -14.20 -21.60
C ARG A 211 -30.60 -14.35 -23.00
#